data_AF-A0A9D1VTU8-F1
#
_entry.id   AF-A0A9D1VTU8-F1
#
_cell.length_a   1.000
_cell.length_b   1.000
_cell.length_c   1.000
_cell.angle_alpha   90.00
_cell.angle_beta   90.00
_cell.angle_gamma   90.00
#
_symmetry.space_group_name_H-M   'P 1'
#
loop_
_entity.id
_entity.type
_entity.pdbx_description
1 polymer ?
#
loop_
_entity_poly.entity_id
_entity_poly.type
_entity_poly.pdbx_seq_one_letter_code
_entity_poly.pdbx_strand_id
1 'polypeptide(L)'
;GVVRRDPMAMRPFCGYHMGDYFKHWIEMGTKVAHRPKIFNVNWFRTDDEGNFLWPGFGENMRVLEWIVKRCEGKVGAVETPIGYVPDPADIDLTGTDVSEETLRELLTVDKETWKQEADGIEEFYKQFGDRLPQELADELANLKANLNK
;
A
#
# COMPACT_ATOMS: atom_id res chain seq x y z
N GLY A 1 15.07 -4.17 10.46
CA GLY A 1 14.18 -3.64 11.52
C GLY A 1 12.97 -4.56 11.66
N VAL A 2 12.21 -4.48 12.74
CA VAL A 2 10.97 -5.27 12.89
C VAL A 2 9.79 -4.40 12.43
N VAL A 3 8.99 -4.90 11.48
CA VAL A 3 7.79 -4.19 11.01
C VAL A 3 6.71 -4.26 12.08
N ARG A 4 6.32 -3.09 12.62
CA ARG A 4 5.16 -2.99 13.51
C ARG A 4 3.89 -2.95 12.67
N ARG A 5 3.06 -3.98 12.79
CA ARG A 5 1.73 -4.02 12.18
C ARG A 5 0.76 -3.13 12.98
N ASP A 6 0.17 -2.14 12.30
CA ASP A 6 -0.82 -1.21 12.85
C ASP A 6 -2.01 -1.08 11.89
N PRO A 7 -2.98 -2.01 11.95
CA PRO A 7 -4.09 -2.04 11.02
C PRO A 7 -4.91 -0.75 11.08
N MET A 8 -5.03 -0.06 9.94
CA MET A 8 -5.78 1.19 9.79
C MET A 8 -5.33 2.29 10.77
N ALA A 9 -4.11 2.22 11.32
CA ALA A 9 -3.63 3.07 12.41
C ALA A 9 -4.54 3.06 13.66
N MET A 10 -5.28 1.97 13.86
CA MET A 10 -6.30 1.83 14.91
C MET A 10 -5.88 0.88 16.03
N ARG A 11 -4.67 0.32 16.02
CA ARG A 11 -4.24 -0.66 17.03
C ARG A 11 -4.42 -0.20 18.48
N PRO A 12 -4.08 1.05 18.89
CA PRO A 12 -4.31 1.50 20.26
C PRO A 12 -5.72 2.06 20.52
N PHE A 13 -6.59 2.10 19.50
CA PHE A 13 -7.89 2.79 19.55
C PHE A 13 -9.08 1.87 19.28
N CYS A 14 -8.86 0.65 18.77
CA CYS A 14 -9.93 -0.29 18.46
C CYS A 14 -10.63 -0.77 19.75
N GLY A 15 -11.89 -0.37 19.93
CA GLY A 15 -12.67 -0.65 21.14
C GLY A 15 -13.24 -2.08 21.24
N TYR A 16 -12.95 -2.94 20.26
CA TYR A 16 -13.39 -4.34 20.22
C TYR A 16 -12.37 -5.19 19.44
N HIS A 17 -12.64 -6.48 19.27
CA HIS A 17 -11.71 -7.41 18.65
C HIS A 17 -11.37 -7.00 17.20
N MET A 18 -10.07 -6.93 16.88
CA MET A 18 -9.59 -6.43 15.59
C MET A 18 -10.07 -7.27 14.38
N GLY A 19 -10.24 -8.58 14.54
CA GLY A 19 -10.84 -9.43 13.50
C GLY A 19 -12.28 -9.03 13.14
N ASP A 20 -13.10 -8.66 14.13
CA ASP A 20 -14.45 -8.17 13.89
C ASP A 20 -14.41 -6.76 13.26
N TYR A 21 -13.39 -5.96 13.58
CA TYR A 21 -13.17 -4.65 12.96
C TYR A 21 -12.84 -4.77 11.47
N PHE A 22 -12.02 -5.75 11.09
CA PHE A 22 -11.79 -6.07 9.68
C PHE A 22 -13.06 -6.52 8.98
N LYS A 23 -13.83 -7.42 9.62
CA LYS A 23 -15.12 -7.87 9.09
C LYS A 23 -16.07 -6.70 8.86
N HIS A 24 -16.12 -5.75 9.79
CA HIS A 24 -16.95 -4.55 9.67
C HIS A 24 -16.59 -3.72 8.43
N TRP A 25 -15.30 -3.53 8.14
CA TRP A 25 -14.84 -2.84 6.92
C TRP A 25 -15.30 -3.55 5.64
N ILE A 26 -15.19 -4.88 5.60
CA ILE A 26 -15.62 -5.69 4.46
C ILE A 26 -17.14 -5.56 4.25
N GLU A 27 -17.92 -5.70 5.33
CA GLU A 27 -19.37 -5.53 5.29
C GLU A 27 -19.78 -4.13 4.83
N MET A 28 -19.09 -3.08 5.31
CA MET A 28 -19.35 -1.71 4.87
C MET A 28 -19.08 -1.53 3.37
N GLY A 29 -18.05 -2.19 2.83
CA GLY A 29 -17.78 -2.22 1.40
C GLY A 29 -18.95 -2.75 0.57
N THR A 30 -19.75 -3.66 1.11
CA THR A 30 -20.95 -4.19 0.42
C THR A 30 -22.17 -3.26 0.51
N LYS A 31 -22.18 -2.32 1.47
CA LYS A 31 -23.32 -1.44 1.76
C LYS A 31 -23.20 -0.05 1.12
N VAL A 32 -21.97 0.41 0.88
CA VAL A 32 -21.72 1.75 0.34
C VAL A 32 -21.87 1.76 -1.18
N ALA A 33 -22.81 2.57 -1.69
CA ALA A 33 -23.07 2.70 -3.13
C ALA A 33 -21.88 3.27 -3.92
N HIS A 34 -21.17 4.23 -3.35
CA HIS A 34 -20.00 4.88 -3.96
C HIS A 34 -18.76 4.64 -3.09
N ARG A 35 -18.07 3.52 -3.34
CA ARG A 35 -16.86 3.17 -2.60
C ARG A 35 -15.69 4.08 -3.00
N PRO A 36 -14.96 4.66 -2.03
CA PRO A 36 -13.72 5.37 -2.33
C PRO A 36 -12.65 4.40 -2.82
N LYS A 37 -11.73 4.88 -3.65
CA LYS A 37 -10.50 4.15 -3.96
C LYS A 37 -9.56 4.22 -2.74
N ILE A 38 -8.91 3.11 -2.42
CA ILE A 38 -7.96 2.99 -1.30
C ILE A 38 -6.55 3.03 -1.87
N PHE A 39 -5.67 3.81 -1.25
CA PHE A 39 -4.27 3.95 -1.64
C PHE A 39 -3.38 3.68 -0.44
N ASN A 40 -2.24 3.05 -0.69
CA ASN A 40 -1.13 2.95 0.27
C ASN A 40 0.01 3.85 -0.22
N VAL A 41 0.61 4.61 0.70
CA VAL A 41 1.71 5.53 0.39
C VAL A 41 2.87 5.28 1.36
N ASN A 42 4.09 5.38 0.83
CA ASN A 42 5.30 5.34 1.63
C ASN A 42 6.19 6.53 1.26
N TRP A 43 6.26 7.53 2.13
CA TRP A 43 7.09 8.72 1.95
C TRP A 43 8.54 8.54 2.41
N PHE A 44 8.86 7.38 2.99
CA PHE A 44 10.06 7.20 3.81
C PHE A 44 11.01 6.12 3.27
N ARG A 45 10.85 5.74 1.99
CA ARG A 45 11.78 4.80 1.35
C ARG A 45 13.16 5.43 1.26
N THR A 46 14.17 4.67 1.65
CA THR A 46 15.58 5.08 1.60
C THR A 46 16.35 4.27 0.56
N ASP A 47 17.48 4.81 0.12
CA ASP A 47 18.51 4.06 -0.60
C ASP A 47 19.32 3.15 0.35
N ASP A 48 20.32 2.45 -0.21
CA ASP A 48 21.24 1.58 0.53
C ASP A 48 22.16 2.34 1.49
N GLU A 49 22.34 3.65 1.29
CA GLU A 49 23.11 4.53 2.17
C GLU A 49 22.26 5.14 3.30
N GLY A 50 20.95 4.92 3.28
CA GLY A 50 19.98 5.42 4.26
C GLY A 50 19.45 6.83 3.96
N ASN A 51 19.72 7.39 2.78
CA ASN A 51 19.16 8.67 2.37
C ASN A 51 17.72 8.49 1.88
N PHE A 52 16.85 9.45 2.18
CA PHE A 52 15.48 9.43 1.67
C PHE A 52 15.47 9.66 0.15
N LEU A 53 14.86 8.72 -0.57
CA LEU A 53 14.67 8.85 -2.01
C LEU A 53 13.58 9.88 -2.36
N TRP A 54 12.61 10.08 -1.46
CA TRP A 54 11.55 11.07 -1.63
C TRP A 54 11.69 12.20 -0.59
N PRO A 55 11.71 13.48 -1.01
CA PRO A 55 11.91 14.62 -0.12
C PRO A 55 10.74 14.84 0.86
N GLY A 56 9.53 14.37 0.54
CA GLY A 56 8.37 14.49 1.40
C GLY A 56 7.80 15.91 1.49
N PHE A 57 7.16 16.23 2.62
CA PHE A 57 6.57 17.54 2.90
C PHE A 57 5.65 18.06 1.77
N GLY A 58 5.99 19.21 1.17
CA GLY A 58 5.22 19.82 0.09
C GLY A 58 5.22 18.99 -1.19
N GLU A 59 6.28 18.22 -1.43
CA GLU A 59 6.41 17.38 -2.63
C GLU A 59 5.37 16.26 -2.65
N ASN A 60 4.86 15.84 -1.48
CA ASN A 60 3.74 14.89 -1.38
C ASN A 60 2.50 15.31 -2.17
N MET A 61 2.32 16.62 -2.41
CA MET A 61 1.24 17.13 -3.26
C MET A 61 1.26 16.54 -4.68
N ARG A 62 2.43 16.20 -5.22
CA ARG A 62 2.57 15.57 -6.55
C ARG A 62 1.93 14.17 -6.58
N VAL A 63 2.12 13.40 -5.51
CA VAL A 63 1.50 12.07 -5.39
C VAL A 63 0.00 12.19 -5.09
N LEU A 64 -0.41 13.18 -4.29
CA LEU A 64 -1.85 13.45 -4.07
C LEU A 64 -2.56 13.91 -5.35
N GLU A 65 -1.90 14.71 -6.18
CA GLU A 65 -2.41 15.10 -7.51
C GLU A 65 -2.62 13.85 -8.39
N TRP A 66 -1.65 12.93 -8.41
CA TRP A 66 -1.80 11.66 -9.13
C TRP A 66 -2.97 10.84 -8.60
N ILE A 67 -3.15 10.74 -7.28
CA ILE A 67 -4.30 10.06 -6.65
C ILE A 67 -5.63 10.66 -7.12
N VAL A 68 -5.74 11.99 -7.17
CA VAL A 68 -6.94 12.68 -7.67
C VAL A 68 -7.16 12.35 -9.15
N LYS A 69 -6.15 12.49 -10.00
CA LYS A 69 -6.23 12.14 -11.42
C LYS A 69 -6.62 10.67 -11.62
N ARG A 70 -6.13 9.76 -10.77
CA ARG A 70 -6.45 8.32 -10.81
C ARG A 70 -7.90 8.06 -10.40
N CYS A 71 -8.42 8.79 -9.43
CA CYS A 71 -9.85 8.77 -9.08
C CYS A 71 -10.74 9.24 -10.24
N GLU A 72 -10.31 10.28 -10.96
CA GLU A 72 -11.02 10.85 -12.11
C GLU A 72 -10.82 10.07 -13.43
N GLY A 73 -9.94 9.05 -13.45
CA GLY A 73 -9.66 8.27 -14.65
C GLY A 73 -8.81 9.01 -15.71
N LYS A 74 -8.07 10.05 -15.30
CA LYS A 74 -7.25 10.88 -16.18
C LYS A 74 -5.81 10.37 -16.37
N VAL A 75 -5.37 9.44 -15.52
CA VAL A 75 -4.02 8.82 -15.57
C VAL A 75 -4.11 7.31 -15.42
N GLY A 76 -3.09 6.64 -15.95
CA GLY A 76 -2.93 5.19 -15.88
C GLY A 76 -2.33 4.73 -14.56
N ALA A 77 -1.90 3.47 -14.55
CA ALA A 77 -1.06 2.88 -13.52
C ALA A 77 -0.42 1.61 -14.08
N VAL A 78 0.75 1.26 -13.56
CA VAL A 78 1.43 0.01 -13.87
C VAL A 78 0.92 -1.06 -12.91
N GLU A 79 0.47 -2.19 -13.45
CA GLU A 79 0.11 -3.36 -12.64
C GLU A 79 1.37 -4.03 -12.09
N THR A 80 1.36 -4.29 -10.78
CA THR A 80 2.43 -4.94 -10.04
C THR A 80 1.84 -6.04 -9.15
N PRO A 81 2.66 -6.94 -8.58
CA PRO A 81 2.16 -7.97 -7.68
C PRO A 81 1.36 -7.46 -6.47
N ILE A 82 1.58 -6.21 -6.06
CA ILE A 82 0.97 -5.57 -4.88
C ILE A 82 -0.19 -4.64 -5.24
N GLY A 83 -0.63 -4.65 -6.51
CA GLY A 83 -1.66 -3.76 -7.04
C GLY A 83 -1.08 -2.76 -8.05
N TYR A 84 -1.64 -1.56 -8.08
CA TYR A 84 -1.32 -0.57 -9.09
C TYR A 84 -0.39 0.52 -8.54
N VAL A 85 0.73 0.74 -9.21
CA VAL A 85 1.66 1.85 -8.91
C VAL A 85 1.61 2.91 -10.02
N PRO A 86 1.93 4.18 -9.72
CA PRO A 86 2.07 5.20 -10.77
C PRO A 86 3.04 4.78 -11.88
N ASP A 87 2.76 5.21 -13.11
CA ASP A 87 3.84 5.33 -14.10
C ASP A 87 4.71 6.52 -13.69
N PRO A 88 6.06 6.41 -13.66
CA PRO A 88 6.93 7.54 -13.38
C PRO A 88 6.62 8.79 -14.21
N ALA A 89 6.17 8.62 -15.46
CA ALA A 89 5.83 9.73 -16.35
C ALA A 89 4.55 10.49 -15.93
N ASP A 90 3.70 9.90 -15.08
CA ASP A 90 2.45 10.51 -14.60
C ASP A 90 2.65 11.37 -13.34
N ILE A 91 3.86 11.39 -12.76
CA ILE A 91 4.21 12.25 -11.62
C ILE A 91 4.92 13.50 -12.13
N ASP A 92 4.39 14.68 -11.81
CA ASP A 92 5.03 15.94 -12.18
C ASP A 92 6.32 16.14 -11.37
N LEU A 93 7.46 16.18 -12.05
CA LEU A 93 8.78 16.49 -11.47
C LEU A 93 9.24 17.93 -11.78
N THR A 94 8.35 18.80 -12.25
CA THR A 94 8.70 20.19 -12.54
C THR A 94 9.11 20.92 -11.26
N GLY A 95 10.33 21.45 -11.25
CA GLY A 95 10.87 22.25 -10.15
C GLY A 95 11.22 21.45 -8.88
N THR A 96 11.34 20.12 -8.97
CA THR A 96 11.87 19.27 -7.90
C THR A 96 13.28 18.80 -8.24
N ASP A 97 14.06 18.46 -7.22
CA ASP A 97 15.41 17.88 -7.37
C ASP A 97 15.38 16.35 -7.55
N VAL A 98 14.19 15.73 -7.46
CA VAL A 98 14.01 14.29 -7.68
C VAL A 98 14.17 13.97 -9.16
N SER A 99 15.13 13.09 -9.47
CA SER A 99 15.35 12.61 -10.82
C SER A 99 14.30 11.57 -11.24
N GLU A 100 14.07 11.40 -12.54
CA GLU A 100 13.21 10.33 -13.06
C GLU A 100 13.74 8.93 -12.67
N GLU A 101 15.06 8.76 -12.62
CA GLU A 101 15.71 7.53 -12.18
C GLU A 101 15.37 7.21 -10.71
N THR A 102 15.51 8.21 -9.83
CA THR A 102 15.11 8.11 -8.42
C THR A 102 13.63 7.77 -8.28
N LEU A 103 12.76 8.35 -9.11
CA LEU A 103 11.33 8.02 -9.10
C LEU A 103 11.05 6.59 -9.56
N ARG A 104 11.77 6.10 -10.58
CA ARG A 104 11.67 4.71 -11.04
C ARG A 104 12.10 3.74 -9.95
N GLU A 105 13.17 4.04 -9.25
CA GLU A 105 13.63 3.27 -8.09
C GLU A 105 12.57 3.26 -6.97
N LEU A 106 12.04 4.44 -6.61
CA LEU A 106 10.97 4.60 -5.61
C LEU A 106 9.75 3.71 -5.89
N LEU A 107 9.38 3.58 -7.16
CA LEU A 107 8.21 2.82 -7.62
C LEU A 107 8.49 1.34 -7.87
N THR A 108 9.74 0.89 -7.69
CA THR A 108 10.10 -0.51 -7.91
C THR A 108 9.53 -1.42 -6.82
N VAL A 109 8.95 -2.54 -7.23
CA VAL A 109 8.41 -3.59 -6.33
C VAL A 109 9.35 -4.79 -6.34
N ASP A 110 10.19 -4.91 -5.30
CA ASP A 110 11.08 -6.06 -5.16
C ASP A 110 10.31 -7.30 -4.68
N LYS A 111 10.27 -8.34 -5.51
CA LYS A 111 9.46 -9.54 -5.24
C LYS A 111 9.98 -10.32 -4.03
N GLU A 112 11.30 -10.38 -3.82
CA GLU A 112 11.87 -11.15 -2.71
C GLU A 112 11.59 -10.51 -1.36
N THR A 113 11.72 -9.18 -1.27
CA THR A 113 11.31 -8.40 -0.09
C THR A 113 9.81 -8.57 0.17
N TRP A 114 8.97 -8.53 -0.86
CA TRP A 114 7.53 -8.70 -0.69
C TRP A 114 7.11 -10.12 -0.33
N LYS A 115 7.86 -11.15 -0.72
CA LYS A 115 7.64 -12.53 -0.23
C LYS A 115 7.88 -12.62 1.27
N GLN A 116 8.98 -12.03 1.76
CA GLN A 116 9.26 -11.95 3.19
C GLN A 116 8.17 -11.16 3.93
N GLU A 117 7.67 -10.08 3.34
CA GLU A 117 6.55 -9.34 3.92
C GLU A 117 5.24 -10.13 3.93
N ALA A 118 4.96 -10.92 2.88
CA ALA A 118 3.79 -11.79 2.84
C ALA A 118 3.82 -12.85 3.96
N ASP A 119 5.00 -13.42 4.26
CA ASP A 119 5.18 -14.31 5.40
C ASP A 119 4.97 -13.59 6.74
N GLY A 120 5.45 -12.35 6.85
CA GLY A 120 5.21 -11.51 8.01
C GLY A 120 3.73 -11.10 8.18
N ILE A 121 2.97 -10.97 7.09
CA ILE A 121 1.51 -10.74 7.13
C ILE A 121 0.80 -12.01 7.59
N GLU A 122 1.20 -13.18 7.08
CA GLU A 122 0.66 -14.47 7.50
C GLU A 122 0.85 -14.70 9.00
N GLU A 123 2.05 -14.46 9.52
CA GLU A 123 2.34 -14.58 10.95
C GLU A 123 1.51 -13.59 11.79
N PHE A 124 1.32 -12.36 11.27
CA PHE A 124 0.44 -11.40 11.92
C PHE A 124 -1.01 -11.87 11.96
N TYR A 125 -1.51 -12.46 10.86
CA TYR A 125 -2.88 -12.94 10.75
C TYR A 125 -3.22 -14.09 11.67
N LYS A 126 -2.25 -14.96 12.00
CA LYS A 126 -2.43 -16.04 12.99
C LYS A 126 -2.91 -15.55 14.35
N GLN A 127 -2.60 -14.30 14.72
CA GLN A 127 -3.02 -13.71 16.01
C GLN A 127 -4.54 -13.51 16.11
N PHE A 128 -5.27 -13.54 15.01
CA PHE A 128 -6.72 -13.35 14.99
C PHE A 128 -7.52 -14.67 15.00
N GLY A 129 -6.85 -15.82 14.78
CA GLY A 129 -7.47 -17.14 14.76
C GLY A 129 -8.73 -17.20 13.89
N ASP A 130 -9.78 -17.84 14.42
CA ASP A 130 -11.07 -18.03 13.73
C ASP A 130 -11.84 -16.71 13.45
N ARG A 131 -11.37 -15.57 13.98
CA ARG A 131 -11.98 -14.25 13.75
C ARG A 131 -11.35 -13.49 12.60
N LEU A 132 -10.32 -14.03 11.93
CA LEU A 132 -9.82 -13.44 10.69
C LEU A 132 -10.88 -13.61 9.59
N PRO A 133 -11.32 -12.53 8.93
CA PRO A 133 -12.21 -12.66 7.77
C PRO A 133 -11.53 -13.44 6.63
N GLN A 134 -12.29 -14.33 5.99
CA GLN A 134 -11.77 -15.16 4.89
C GLN A 134 -11.25 -14.30 3.74
N GLU A 135 -11.89 -13.16 3.47
CA GLU A 135 -11.51 -12.23 2.43
C GLU A 135 -10.08 -11.70 2.62
N LEU A 136 -9.62 -11.50 3.86
CA LEU A 136 -8.23 -11.10 4.11
C LEU A 136 -7.24 -12.25 3.86
N ALA A 137 -7.62 -13.49 4.18
CA ALA A 137 -6.81 -14.66 3.87
C ALA A 137 -6.70 -14.87 2.35
N ASP A 138 -7.80 -14.64 1.63
CA ASP A 138 -7.85 -14.73 0.16
C ASP A 138 -6.97 -13.65 -0.50
N GLU A 139 -7.03 -12.40 -0.01
CA GLU A 139 -6.15 -11.33 -0.50
C GLU A 139 -4.67 -11.63 -0.25
N LEU A 140 -4.31 -12.22 0.89
CA LEU A 140 -2.94 -12.68 1.16
C LEU A 140 -2.53 -13.81 0.20
N ALA A 141 -3.41 -14.77 -0.07
CA ALA A 141 -3.15 -15.84 -1.03
C ALA A 141 -2.95 -15.28 -2.45
N ASN A 142 -3.76 -14.30 -2.86
CA ASN A 142 -3.64 -13.60 -4.14
C ASN A 142 -2.29 -12.87 -4.24
N LEU A 143 -1.87 -12.15 -3.19
CA LEU A 143 -0.57 -11.51 -3.12
C LEU A 143 0.57 -12.54 -3.31
N LYS A 144 0.55 -13.63 -2.54
CA LYS A 144 1.56 -14.71 -2.65
C LYS A 144 1.58 -15.31 -4.06
N ALA A 145 0.43 -15.52 -4.69
CA ALA A 145 0.34 -16.03 -6.05
C ALA A 145 0.92 -15.03 -7.07
N ASN A 146 0.60 -13.74 -6.94
CA ASN A 146 1.10 -12.70 -7.84
C ASN A 146 2.62 -12.51 -7.75
N LEU A 147 3.21 -12.70 -6.57
CA LEU A 147 4.65 -12.62 -6.36
C LEU A 147 5.43 -13.78 -7.00
N ASN A 148 4.75 -14.88 -7.36
CA ASN A 148 5.34 -16.07 -7.99
C ASN A 148 5.11 -16.15 -9.50
N LYS A 149 4.35 -15.22 -10.09
CA LYS A 149 4.24 -15.05 -11.55
C LYS A 149 5.47 -14.34 -12.09
#